data_AF-A0A6N4T4Y6-F1
#
_entry.id   AF-A0A6N4T4Y6-F1
#
_cell.length_a   1.000
_cell.length_b   1.000
_cell.length_c   1.000
_cell.angle_alpha   90.00
_cell.angle_beta   90.00
_cell.angle_gamma   90.00
#
_symmetry.space_group_name_H-M   'P 1'
#
loop_
_entity.id
_entity.type
_entity.pdbx_description
1 polymer ?
#
loop_
_entity_poly.entity_id
_entity_poly.type
_entity_poly.pdbx_seq_one_letter_code
_entity_poly.pdbx_strand_id
1 'polypeptide(L)'
;MKLLSFISLAFAACTILVANAHAVEAPRSKTKSTAKAAKPAATQATKEDDEPEPDVASHKNFDYKCELGNSLTMYTNPEDADHVAMRWKKRLYRLTKVDTTTGAVRFENRKSGFVWIGIPAKGLLLDSHKGQQLANECKTEAASLAEVNSSATGAAPVK
;
A
#
# COMPACT_ATOMS: atom_id res chain seq x y z
N MET A 1 -2.37 -59.30 -3.55
CA MET A 1 -1.77 -59.28 -2.20
C MET A 1 -2.47 -58.24 -1.35
N LYS A 2 -3.03 -58.68 -0.23
CA LYS A 2 -3.54 -57.87 0.89
C LYS A 2 -2.36 -57.28 1.64
N LEU A 3 -2.50 -56.03 2.11
CA LEU A 3 -2.36 -55.57 3.50
C LEU A 3 -2.38 -54.02 3.43
N LEU A 4 -3.48 -53.34 3.76
CA LEU A 4 -3.92 -53.00 5.13
C LEU A 4 -2.78 -52.42 5.97
N SER A 5 -2.70 -51.09 6.03
CA SER A 5 -2.31 -50.42 7.26
C SER A 5 -3.11 -49.12 7.40
N PHE A 6 -4.17 -49.25 8.19
CA PHE A 6 -4.94 -48.18 8.79
C PHE A 6 -4.10 -47.52 9.87
N ILE A 7 -3.88 -46.21 9.80
CA ILE A 7 -3.66 -45.40 11.00
C ILE A 7 -4.57 -44.18 10.91
N SER A 8 -5.75 -44.37 11.51
CA SER A 8 -6.57 -43.30 12.06
C SER A 8 -5.73 -42.42 12.96
N LEU A 9 -5.59 -41.15 12.61
CA LEU A 9 -5.48 -40.10 13.61
C LEU A 9 -6.61 -39.11 13.33
N ALA A 10 -7.71 -39.33 14.04
CA ALA A 10 -8.84 -38.42 14.08
C ALA A 10 -8.38 -37.08 14.65
N PHE A 11 -8.42 -36.02 13.83
CA PHE A 11 -8.54 -34.66 14.34
C PHE A 11 -9.75 -34.01 13.66
N ALA A 12 -10.87 -34.12 14.37
CA ALA A 12 -12.13 -33.51 14.05
C ALA A 12 -11.97 -32.00 13.87
N ALA A 13 -12.59 -31.49 12.81
CA ALA A 13 -12.72 -30.06 12.53
C ALA A 13 -13.41 -29.33 13.69
N CYS A 14 -12.90 -28.15 14.06
CA CYS A 14 -13.69 -27.15 14.78
C CYS A 14 -13.10 -25.77 14.58
N THR A 15 -13.76 -24.94 13.78
CA THR A 15 -13.59 -23.48 13.82
C THR A 15 -14.74 -22.95 14.65
N ILE A 16 -14.47 -21.93 15.45
CA ILE A 16 -15.46 -21.19 16.21
C ILE A 16 -15.21 -19.72 15.88
N LEU A 17 -16.26 -19.04 15.42
CA LEU A 17 -16.38 -17.59 15.37
C LEU A 17 -17.48 -17.25 16.37
N VAL A 18 -17.17 -16.45 17.40
CA VAL A 18 -18.16 -15.82 18.29
C VAL A 18 -17.74 -14.37 18.47
N ALA A 19 -18.60 -13.46 18.02
CA ALA A 19 -18.77 -12.16 18.65
C ALA A 19 -20.00 -12.28 19.55
N ASN A 20 -19.97 -11.71 20.76
CA ASN A 20 -21.22 -11.32 21.43
C ASN A 20 -20.99 -10.11 22.34
N ALA A 21 -21.78 -9.06 22.07
CA ALA A 21 -21.97 -7.90 22.91
C ALA A 21 -22.83 -8.27 24.13
N HIS A 22 -22.54 -7.67 25.27
CA HIS A 22 -23.32 -7.79 26.50
C HIS A 22 -24.45 -6.76 26.52
N ALA A 23 -25.69 -7.19 26.78
CA ALA A 23 -26.58 -6.55 27.75
C ALA A 23 -27.90 -7.35 27.93
N VAL A 24 -28.29 -7.46 29.21
CA VAL A 24 -29.62 -7.76 29.78
C VAL A 24 -30.01 -9.24 29.93
N GLU A 25 -30.40 -9.56 31.15
CA GLU A 25 -30.53 -10.86 31.81
C GLU A 25 -32.00 -11.24 32.07
N ALA A 26 -32.25 -12.55 32.27
CA ALA A 26 -33.38 -13.28 32.90
C ALA A 26 -34.13 -14.29 31.97
N PRO A 27 -34.72 -15.40 32.51
CA PRO A 27 -34.01 -16.66 32.76
C PRO A 27 -34.73 -17.95 32.26
N ARG A 28 -34.00 -19.09 32.34
CA ARG A 28 -34.42 -20.52 32.43
C ARG A 28 -34.17 -21.46 31.22
N SER A 29 -33.18 -22.33 31.43
CA SER A 29 -33.20 -23.81 31.33
C SER A 29 -33.21 -24.54 29.96
N LYS A 30 -32.12 -25.31 29.77
CA LYS A 30 -31.93 -26.58 29.01
C LYS A 30 -31.22 -26.57 27.63
N THR A 31 -29.96 -27.02 27.68
CA THR A 31 -29.40 -28.22 26.98
C THR A 31 -29.13 -28.22 25.46
N LYS A 32 -27.82 -28.16 25.12
CA LYS A 32 -27.00 -28.94 24.13
C LYS A 32 -26.90 -28.61 22.62
N SER A 33 -25.65 -28.70 22.14
CA SER A 33 -25.11 -28.95 20.77
C SER A 33 -25.19 -27.78 19.77
N THR A 34 -24.25 -27.48 18.87
CA THR A 34 -23.05 -28.15 18.31
C THR A 34 -22.24 -27.11 17.52
N ALA A 35 -20.93 -27.32 17.37
CA ALA A 35 -20.02 -26.44 16.63
C ALA A 35 -20.16 -26.49 15.09
N LYS A 36 -19.80 -25.39 14.38
CA LYS A 36 -19.35 -25.47 12.99
C LYS A 36 -18.32 -24.40 12.58
N ALA A 37 -17.40 -24.93 11.79
CA ALA A 37 -16.19 -24.41 11.25
C ALA A 37 -16.29 -23.50 9.99
N ALA A 38 -15.47 -22.42 9.98
CA ALA A 38 -14.73 -21.70 8.92
C ALA A 38 -15.43 -21.22 7.63
N LYS A 39 -15.25 -19.92 7.33
CA LYS A 39 -14.57 -19.48 6.09
C LYS A 39 -13.96 -18.08 6.26
N PRO A 40 -12.70 -17.83 5.83
CA PRO A 40 -12.07 -16.51 5.89
C PRO A 40 -12.81 -15.53 5.00
N ALA A 41 -13.00 -14.30 5.50
CA ALA A 41 -13.48 -13.17 4.71
C ALA A 41 -12.53 -12.99 3.53
N ALA A 42 -13.02 -13.34 2.34
CA ALA A 42 -12.33 -13.13 1.10
C ALA A 42 -12.04 -11.63 0.94
N THR A 43 -10.76 -11.33 0.81
CA THR A 43 -10.18 -10.24 0.03
C THR A 43 -11.23 -9.60 -0.88
N GLN A 44 -11.58 -8.34 -0.58
CA GLN A 44 -12.21 -7.48 -1.56
C GLN A 44 -11.21 -7.32 -2.69
N ALA A 45 -11.39 -8.11 -3.75
CA ALA A 45 -10.75 -7.86 -5.03
C ALA A 45 -11.26 -6.50 -5.47
N THR A 46 -10.38 -5.50 -5.34
CA THR A 46 -10.51 -4.18 -5.94
C THR A 46 -10.89 -4.41 -7.39
N LYS A 47 -12.05 -3.90 -7.80
CA LYS A 47 -12.48 -3.86 -9.20
C LYS A 47 -11.30 -3.35 -10.01
N GLU A 48 -10.83 -4.18 -10.95
CA GLU A 48 -9.75 -3.81 -11.85
C GLU A 48 -10.22 -2.59 -12.64
N ASP A 49 -9.67 -1.44 -12.27
CA ASP A 49 -9.82 -0.18 -13.00
C ASP A 49 -9.31 -0.41 -14.43
N ASP A 50 -10.23 -0.44 -15.40
CA ASP A 50 -10.02 -0.53 -16.86
C ASP A 50 -9.39 0.76 -17.42
N GLU A 51 -8.39 1.31 -16.74
CA GLU A 51 -7.55 2.37 -17.30
C GLU A 51 -6.38 1.72 -18.05
N PRO A 52 -6.15 2.07 -19.33
CA PRO A 52 -5.01 1.54 -20.07
C PRO A 52 -3.71 1.89 -19.34
N GLU A 53 -2.85 0.90 -19.15
CA GLU A 53 -1.53 1.14 -18.54
C GLU A 53 -0.71 2.06 -19.46
N PRO A 54 -0.04 3.08 -18.92
CA PRO A 54 0.79 3.98 -19.71
C PRO A 54 2.03 3.27 -20.24
N ASP A 55 2.41 3.56 -21.49
CA ASP A 55 3.72 3.18 -22.03
C ASP A 55 4.82 4.00 -21.36
N VAL A 56 5.90 3.33 -20.94
CA VAL A 56 7.01 3.91 -20.18
C VAL A 56 8.38 3.53 -20.74
N ALA A 57 8.46 2.88 -21.90
CA ALA A 57 9.71 2.32 -22.43
C ALA A 57 10.82 3.37 -22.65
N SER A 58 10.45 4.60 -23.02
CA SER A 58 11.37 5.71 -23.27
C SER A 58 11.42 6.74 -22.14
N HIS A 59 10.67 6.53 -21.04
CA HIS A 59 10.58 7.50 -19.95
C HIS A 59 11.76 7.37 -18.99
N LYS A 60 12.20 8.50 -18.43
CA LYS A 60 13.17 8.51 -17.35
C LYS A 60 12.54 7.93 -16.10
N ASN A 61 13.20 6.93 -15.51
CA ASN A 61 12.74 6.30 -14.28
C ASN A 61 13.41 6.93 -13.03
N PHE A 62 12.67 6.93 -11.93
CA PHE A 62 13.15 7.30 -10.61
C PHE A 62 12.63 6.29 -9.61
N ASP A 63 13.53 5.47 -9.08
CA ASP A 63 13.19 4.49 -8.06
C ASP A 63 13.26 5.13 -6.68
N TYR A 64 12.18 4.96 -5.92
CA TYR A 64 12.07 5.45 -4.56
C TYR A 64 11.99 4.29 -3.57
N LYS A 65 12.74 4.43 -2.48
CA LYS A 65 12.68 3.58 -1.29
C LYS A 65 12.06 4.39 -0.14
N CYS A 66 11.07 3.81 0.52
CA CYS A 66 10.27 4.47 1.55
C CYS A 66 10.48 3.77 2.91
N GLU A 67 10.23 4.49 4.00
CA GLU A 67 10.58 4.08 5.38
C GLU A 67 10.00 2.72 5.81
N LEU A 68 8.75 2.42 5.43
CA LEU A 68 8.04 1.19 5.81
C LEU A 68 8.31 0.00 4.86
N GLY A 69 9.45 0.01 4.16
CA GLY A 69 9.82 -1.03 3.20
C GLY A 69 9.03 -0.98 1.88
N ASN A 70 8.21 0.05 1.68
CA ASN A 70 7.52 0.29 0.42
C ASN A 70 8.50 0.83 -0.62
N SER A 71 8.20 0.54 -1.88
CA SER A 71 8.94 1.06 -3.03
C SER A 71 7.99 1.41 -4.16
N LEU A 72 8.34 2.44 -4.90
CA LEU A 72 7.63 2.85 -6.11
C LEU A 72 8.63 3.34 -7.15
N THR A 73 8.22 3.31 -8.40
CA THR A 73 9.02 3.90 -9.48
C THR A 73 8.18 4.94 -10.19
N MET A 74 8.72 6.15 -10.32
CA MET A 74 8.12 7.20 -11.12
C MET A 74 8.76 7.22 -12.51
N TYR A 75 7.96 7.44 -13.53
CA TYR A 75 8.37 7.57 -14.91
C TYR A 75 7.94 8.94 -15.42
N THR A 76 8.90 9.73 -15.88
CA THR A 76 8.67 11.09 -16.37
C THR A 76 9.04 11.19 -17.84
N ASN A 77 8.22 11.87 -18.62
CA ASN A 77 8.50 12.23 -20.00
C ASN A 77 8.86 13.74 -20.07
N PRO A 78 10.01 14.13 -20.63
CA PRO A 78 10.33 15.55 -20.83
C PRO A 78 9.37 16.27 -21.78
N GLU A 79 8.70 15.56 -22.70
CA GLU A 79 7.72 16.14 -23.64
C GLU A 79 6.35 16.38 -22.98
N ASP A 80 6.08 15.75 -21.83
CA ASP A 80 4.79 15.82 -21.14
C ASP A 80 4.99 15.94 -19.63
N ALA A 81 5.25 17.17 -19.19
CA ALA A 81 5.57 17.48 -17.80
C ALA A 81 4.36 17.48 -16.86
N ASP A 82 3.13 17.52 -17.40
CA ASP A 82 1.90 17.58 -16.61
C ASP A 82 1.43 16.21 -16.13
N HIS A 83 2.27 15.19 -16.31
CA HIS A 83 1.76 13.87 -16.53
C HIS A 83 2.88 12.85 -16.31
N VAL A 84 2.67 11.96 -15.36
CA VAL A 84 3.66 10.94 -15.01
C VAL A 84 3.02 9.57 -15.01
N ALA A 85 3.84 8.54 -15.11
CA ALA A 85 3.42 7.18 -14.83
C ALA A 85 4.08 6.72 -13.54
N MET A 86 3.29 6.16 -12.63
CA MET A 86 3.77 5.66 -11.35
C MET A 86 3.52 4.16 -11.28
N ARG A 87 4.60 3.40 -11.08
CA ARG A 87 4.49 1.97 -10.77
C ARG A 87 4.37 1.80 -9.26
N TRP A 88 3.20 1.33 -8.84
CA TRP A 88 2.89 1.00 -7.45
C TRP A 88 2.53 -0.48 -7.35
N LYS A 89 3.29 -1.21 -6.53
CA LYS A 89 3.25 -2.68 -6.47
C LYS A 89 3.50 -3.29 -7.86
N LYS A 90 2.48 -3.89 -8.48
CA LYS A 90 2.57 -4.61 -9.77
C LYS A 90 1.89 -3.88 -10.94
N ARG A 91 1.36 -2.67 -10.72
CA ARG A 91 0.57 -1.94 -11.72
C ARG A 91 1.16 -0.57 -11.99
N LEU A 92 0.93 -0.08 -13.20
CA LEU A 92 1.24 1.29 -13.61
C LEU A 92 -0.03 2.16 -13.55
N TYR A 93 0.12 3.37 -13.03
CA TYR A 93 -0.93 4.35 -12.94
C TYR A 93 -0.49 5.63 -13.62
N ARG A 94 -1.36 6.21 -14.45
CA ARG A 94 -1.18 7.55 -14.99
C ARG A 94 -1.55 8.57 -13.92
N LEU A 95 -0.68 9.50 -13.56
CA LEU A 95 -1.03 10.60 -12.67
C LEU A 95 -0.90 11.92 -13.40
N THR A 96 -1.78 12.87 -13.09
CA THR A 96 -1.84 14.20 -13.68
C THR A 96 -1.42 15.24 -12.66
N LYS A 97 -0.64 16.22 -13.08
CA LYS A 97 -0.18 17.32 -12.24
C LYS A 97 -1.39 18.15 -11.79
N VAL A 98 -1.35 18.58 -10.54
CA VAL A 98 -2.35 19.46 -9.96
C VAL A 98 -1.63 20.71 -9.48
N ASP A 99 -2.12 21.87 -9.89
CA ASP A 99 -1.59 23.14 -9.42
C ASP A 99 -1.81 23.27 -7.92
N THR A 100 -0.74 23.66 -7.22
CA THR A 100 -0.78 23.89 -5.78
C THR A 100 -0.42 25.34 -5.51
N THR A 101 -1.08 25.94 -4.51
CA THR A 101 -0.79 27.31 -4.07
C THR A 101 0.52 27.42 -3.30
N THR A 102 1.00 26.31 -2.73
CA THR A 102 2.24 26.23 -1.94
C THR A 102 3.48 25.95 -2.78
N GLY A 103 3.33 25.74 -4.10
CA GLY A 103 4.43 25.38 -5.00
C GLY A 103 4.93 23.94 -4.85
N ALA A 104 4.24 23.11 -4.06
CA ALA A 104 4.54 21.69 -3.95
C ALA A 104 4.17 20.97 -5.26
N VAL A 105 5.03 20.05 -5.71
CA VAL A 105 4.74 19.24 -6.88
C VAL A 105 3.73 18.16 -6.48
N ARG A 106 2.50 18.26 -6.98
CA ARG A 106 1.43 17.29 -6.71
C ARG A 106 0.99 16.64 -8.00
N PHE A 107 0.91 15.31 -8.00
CA PHE A 107 0.32 14.52 -9.07
C PHE A 107 -0.81 13.66 -8.50
N GLU A 108 -1.90 13.50 -9.24
CA GLU A 108 -3.09 12.81 -8.79
C GLU A 108 -3.71 11.97 -9.90
N ASN A 109 -4.22 10.79 -9.53
CA ASN A 109 -5.17 10.04 -10.33
C ASN A 109 -6.46 9.94 -9.53
N ARG A 110 -7.47 10.70 -9.95
CA ARG A 110 -8.76 10.77 -9.24
C ARG A 110 -9.54 9.46 -9.25
N LYS A 111 -9.37 8.64 -10.30
CA LYS A 111 -10.09 7.36 -10.46
C LYS A 111 -9.54 6.29 -9.52
N SER A 112 -8.21 6.16 -9.44
CA SER A 112 -7.56 5.19 -8.55
C SER A 112 -7.29 5.73 -7.16
N GLY A 113 -7.48 7.03 -6.93
CA GLY A 113 -7.30 7.68 -5.63
C GLY A 113 -5.85 7.95 -5.26
N PHE A 114 -4.88 7.71 -6.15
CA PHE A 114 -3.48 7.98 -5.83
C PHE A 114 -3.17 9.48 -5.86
N VAL A 115 -2.54 9.96 -4.80
CA VAL A 115 -1.98 11.31 -4.73
C VAL A 115 -0.50 11.21 -4.38
N TRP A 116 0.35 11.61 -5.32
CA TRP A 116 1.79 11.74 -5.10
C TRP A 116 2.14 13.20 -4.80
N ILE A 117 2.90 13.42 -3.73
CA ILE A 117 3.41 14.72 -3.33
C ILE A 117 4.93 14.66 -3.31
N GLY A 118 5.56 15.41 -4.21
CA GLY A 118 7.00 15.60 -4.28
C GLY A 118 7.43 16.78 -3.41
N ILE A 119 8.37 16.51 -2.51
CA ILE A 119 9.07 17.47 -1.66
C ILE A 119 10.54 17.43 -2.11
N PRO A 120 11.32 18.54 -2.08
CA PRO A 120 12.64 18.61 -2.73
C PRO A 120 13.63 17.46 -2.44
N ALA A 121 13.53 16.79 -1.28
CA ALA A 121 14.35 15.63 -0.94
C ALA A 121 13.57 14.30 -0.80
N LYS A 122 12.24 14.34 -0.80
CA LYS A 122 11.38 13.24 -0.33
C LYS A 122 10.06 13.20 -1.09
N GLY A 123 9.41 12.05 -1.08
CA GLY A 123 8.09 11.86 -1.66
C GLY A 123 7.12 11.20 -0.69
N LEU A 124 5.84 11.42 -0.96
CA LEU A 124 4.73 10.91 -0.17
C LEU A 124 3.65 10.39 -1.11
N LEU A 125 3.18 9.17 -0.88
CA LEU A 125 2.03 8.60 -1.60
C LEU A 125 0.84 8.43 -0.66
N LEU A 126 -0.30 8.99 -1.06
CA LEU A 126 -1.58 8.92 -0.36
C LEU A 126 -2.64 8.21 -1.20
N ASP A 127 -3.58 7.58 -0.51
CA ASP A 127 -4.87 7.13 -1.03
C ASP A 127 -5.92 8.17 -0.62
N SER A 128 -6.42 8.96 -1.58
CA SER A 128 -7.43 10.00 -1.35
C SER A 128 -8.82 9.45 -1.09
N HIS A 129 -9.11 8.23 -1.55
CA HIS A 129 -10.42 7.60 -1.31
C HIS A 129 -10.54 7.14 0.14
N LYS A 130 -9.45 6.64 0.72
CA LYS A 130 -9.40 6.17 2.12
C LYS A 130 -8.80 7.19 3.08
N GLY A 131 -8.23 8.28 2.59
CA GLY A 131 -7.47 9.24 3.40
C GLY A 131 -6.24 8.62 4.07
N GLN A 132 -5.68 7.57 3.48
CA GLN A 132 -4.59 6.80 4.08
C GLN A 132 -3.24 7.15 3.45
N GLN A 133 -2.22 7.28 4.27
CA GLN A 133 -0.84 7.32 3.81
C GLN A 133 -0.36 5.92 3.44
N LEU A 134 -0.02 5.72 2.16
CA LEU A 134 0.43 4.44 1.64
C LEU A 134 1.94 4.28 1.72
N ALA A 135 2.68 5.34 1.43
CA ALA A 135 4.14 5.37 1.55
C ALA A 135 4.60 6.74 2.04
N ASN A 136 5.42 6.74 3.08
CA ASN A 136 6.01 7.95 3.62
C ASN A 136 7.51 7.98 3.38
N GLU A 137 8.10 9.19 3.40
CA GLU A 137 9.55 9.38 3.42
C GLU A 137 10.26 8.66 2.27
N CYS A 138 9.68 8.73 1.06
CA CYS A 138 10.21 8.06 -0.11
C CYS A 138 11.40 8.85 -0.68
N LYS A 139 12.58 8.25 -0.74
CA LYS A 139 13.81 8.88 -1.25
C LYS A 139 14.36 8.12 -2.46
N THR A 140 14.96 8.84 -3.39
CA THR A 140 15.82 8.25 -4.41
C THR A 140 17.24 8.11 -3.88
N GLU A 141 18.06 7.28 -4.54
CA GLU A 141 19.47 7.13 -4.18
C GLU A 141 20.24 8.47 -4.28
N ALA A 142 19.88 9.32 -5.24
CA ALA A 142 20.48 10.65 -5.35
C ALA A 142 20.10 11.55 -4.16
N ALA A 143 18.84 11.48 -3.70
CA ALA A 143 18.38 12.27 -2.56
C ALA A 143 18.97 11.79 -1.23
N SER A 144 19.14 10.48 -1.04
CA SER A 144 19.78 9.92 0.16
C SER A 144 21.26 10.34 0.25
N LEU A 145 21.98 10.39 -0.88
CA LEU A 145 23.36 10.88 -0.96
C LEU A 145 23.48 12.39 -0.69
N ALA A 146 22.51 13.19 -1.13
CA ALA A 146 22.50 14.62 -0.84
C ALA A 146 22.31 14.90 0.67
N GLU A 147 21.53 14.07 1.37
CA GLU A 147 21.26 14.24 2.80
C GLU A 147 22.48 13.87 3.66
N VAL A 148 23.25 12.82 3.32
CA VAL A 148 24.51 12.49 4.03
C VAL A 148 25.59 13.56 3.84
N ASN A 149 25.62 14.22 2.67
CA ASN A 149 26.56 15.31 2.43
C ASN A 149 26.13 16.61 3.16
N SER A 150 24.82 16.80 3.32
CA SER A 150 24.25 17.94 4.06
C SER A 150 24.44 17.79 5.58
N SER A 151 24.39 16.57 6.12
CA SER A 151 24.63 16.30 7.54
C SER A 151 26.12 16.35 7.93
N ALA A 152 27.04 16.14 6.99
CA ALA A 152 28.48 16.29 7.19
C ALA A 152 28.97 17.75 7.20
N THR A 153 28.16 18.70 6.73
CA THR A 153 28.53 20.13 6.60
C THR A 153 28.05 20.99 7.79
N GLY A 154 27.40 20.37 8.80
CA GLY A 154 26.90 21.05 10.00
C GLY A 154 27.95 21.49 11.03
N ALA A 155 29.24 21.24 10.78
CA ALA A 155 30.33 21.64 11.67
C ALA A 155 31.21 22.72 11.00
N ALA A 156 30.74 23.97 10.99
CA ALA A 156 31.61 25.13 10.78
C ALA A 156 31.63 25.98 12.07
N PRO A 157 32.81 26.47 12.50
CA PRO A 157 33.00 27.09 13.80
C PRO A 157 32.37 28.49 13.83
N VAL A 158 31.65 28.78 14.90
CA VAL A 158 31.27 30.14 15.27
C VAL A 158 32.57 30.92 15.51
N LYS A 159 32.75 32.03 14.78
CA LYS A 159 33.74 33.06 15.10
C LYS A 159 33.06 34.23 15.78
#